data_AF-A0AAW8KLF1-F1
#
_entry.id   AF-A0AAW8KLF1-F1
#
_cell.length_a   1.000
_cell.length_b   1.000
_cell.length_c   1.000
_cell.angle_alpha   90.00
_cell.angle_beta   90.00
_cell.angle_gamma   90.00
#
_symmetry.space_group_name_H-M   'P 1'
#
loop_
_entity.id
_entity.type
_entity.pdbx_description
1 polymer ?
#
loop_
_entity_poly.entity_id
_entity_poly.type
_entity_poly.pdbx_seq_one_letter_code
_entity_poly.pdbx_strand_id
1 'polypeptide(L)' 'YQVPTEVRLERQQTLALRWLVTYTRERKEYGMVEKLAAELIAASNNEGATVKKKEDTYRMAEANRAFAHYKY' A
#
# COMPACT_ATOMS: atom_id res chain seq x y z
N TYR A 1 14.73 6.96 13.82
CA TYR A 1 13.39 7.51 13.50
C TYR A 1 13.23 7.50 11.99
N GLN A 2 12.02 7.30 11.49
CA GLN A 2 11.75 7.36 10.05
C GLN A 2 11.27 8.76 9.69
N VAL A 3 11.88 9.38 8.68
CA VAL A 3 11.48 10.72 8.21
C VAL A 3 10.40 10.55 7.14
N PRO A 4 9.14 10.95 7.39
CA PRO A 4 8.09 10.86 6.40
C PRO A 4 8.38 11.81 5.24
N THR A 5 8.15 11.34 4.02
CA THR A 5 8.35 12.15 2.81
C THR A 5 7.11 12.09 1.94
N GLU A 6 6.69 13.25 1.43
CA GLU A 6 5.61 13.31 0.44
C GLU A 6 6.01 12.55 -0.83
N VAL A 7 5.06 11.75 -1.32
CA VAL A 7 5.23 10.93 -2.51
C VAL A 7 4.55 11.61 -3.69
N ARG A 8 5.28 11.85 -4.77
CA ARG A 8 4.73 12.38 -6.04
C ARG A 8 3.69 11.43 -6.64
N LEU A 9 2.69 11.99 -7.32
CA LEU A 9 1.56 11.26 -7.93
C LEU A 9 1.99 10.03 -8.77
N GLU A 10 2.96 10.18 -9.68
CA GLU A 10 3.46 9.09 -10.52
C GLU A 10 4.00 7.90 -9.70
N ARG A 11 4.66 8.21 -8.57
CA ARG A 11 5.21 7.21 -7.67
C ARG A 11 4.11 6.57 -6.82
N GLN A 12 3.03 7.29 -6.51
CA GLN A 12 1.88 6.71 -5.80
C GLN A 12 1.23 5.59 -6.62
N GLN A 13 0.99 5.82 -7.92
CA GLN A 13 0.43 4.79 -8.81
C GLN A 13 1.33 3.55 -8.89
N THR A 14 2.63 3.76 -9.07
CA THR A 14 3.61 2.67 -9.13
C THR A 14 3.64 1.86 -7.83
N LEU A 15 3.58 2.53 -6.66
CA LEU A 15 3.54 1.86 -5.36
C LEU A 15 2.25 1.05 -5.17
N ALA A 16 1.10 1.62 -5.55
CA ALA A 16 -0.18 0.93 -5.48
C ALA A 16 -0.19 -0.36 -6.31
N LEU A 17 0.25 -0.28 -7.58
CA LEU A 17 0.35 -1.46 -8.46
C LEU A 17 1.34 -2.49 -7.91
N ARG A 18 2.48 -2.05 -7.37
CA ARG A 18 3.48 -2.95 -6.77
C ARG A 18 2.91 -3.70 -5.56
N TRP A 19 2.23 -3.00 -4.65
CA TRP A 19 1.59 -3.64 -3.51
C TRP A 19 0.51 -4.62 -3.95
N LEU A 20 -0.34 -4.21 -4.89
CA LEU A 20 -1.40 -5.07 -5.42
C LEU A 20 -0.85 -6.38 -5.98
N VAL A 21 0.19 -6.33 -6.82
CA VAL A 21 0.84 -7.54 -7.36
C VAL A 21 1.49 -8.38 -6.27
N THR A 22 2.14 -7.75 -5.29
CA THR A 22 2.82 -8.46 -4.19
C THR A 22 1.82 -9.23 -3.34
N TYR A 23 0.77 -8.56 -2.86
CA TYR A 23 -0.24 -9.18 -2.01
C TYR A 23 -1.11 -10.17 -2.76
N THR A 24 -1.40 -9.93 -4.05
CA THR A 24 -2.07 -10.92 -4.91
C THR A 24 -1.28 -12.23 -4.95
N ARG A 25 0.06 -12.18 -5.05
CA ARG A 25 0.91 -13.38 -5.08
C ARG A 25 0.95 -14.12 -3.73
N GLU A 26 0.83 -13.39 -2.63
CA GLU A 26 0.82 -13.96 -1.27
C GLU A 26 -0.51 -14.64 -0.89
N ARG A 27 -1.60 -14.41 -1.65
CA ARG A 27 -2.90 -15.06 -1.40
C ARG A 27 -2.79 -16.58 -1.58
N LYS A 28 -3.48 -17.33 -0.71
CA LYS A 28 -3.47 -18.81 -0.66
C LYS A 28 -4.40 -19.49 -1.66
N GLU A 29 -5.21 -18.74 -2.41
CA GLU A 29 -6.16 -19.29 -3.38
C GLU A 29 -5.44 -20.04 -4.53
N TYR A 30 -6.19 -20.76 -5.35
CA TYR A 30 -5.70 -21.28 -6.61
C TYR A 30 -5.92 -20.23 -7.72
N GLY A 31 -5.13 -20.26 -8.79
CA GLY A 31 -5.32 -19.38 -9.95
C GLY A 31 -4.87 -17.91 -9.74
N MET A 32 -3.92 -17.44 -10.54
CA MET A 32 -3.46 -16.03 -10.46
C MET A 32 -4.55 -15.02 -10.84
N VAL A 33 -5.42 -15.38 -11.79
CA VAL A 33 -6.53 -14.52 -12.25
C VAL A 33 -7.58 -14.37 -11.15
N GLU A 34 -7.92 -15.47 -10.47
CA GLU A 34 -8.89 -15.49 -9.38
C GLU A 34 -8.39 -14.71 -8.17
N LYS A 35 -7.11 -14.88 -7.80
CA LYS A 35 -6.44 -14.06 -6.77
C LYS A 35 -6.51 -12.58 -7.08
N LEU A 36 -6.21 -12.20 -8.33
CA LEU A 36 -6.19 -10.80 -8.75
C LEU A 36 -7.59 -10.19 -8.70
N ALA A 37 -8.59 -10.91 -9.19
CA ALA A 37 -9.98 -10.47 -9.14
C ALA A 37 -10.45 -10.31 -7.69
N ALA A 38 -10.15 -11.28 -6.82
CA ALA A 38 -10.51 -11.23 -5.41
C ALA A 38 -9.83 -10.05 -4.68
N GLU A 39 -8.53 -9.81 -4.93
CA GLU A 39 -7.81 -8.68 -4.34
C GLU A 39 -8.33 -7.34 -4.87
N LEU A 40 -8.67 -7.23 -6.16
CA LEU A 40 -9.24 -6.01 -6.74
C LEU A 40 -10.63 -5.68 -6.16
N ILE A 41 -11.49 -6.69 -6.01
CA ILE A 41 -12.81 -6.53 -5.39
C ILE A 41 -12.65 -6.11 -3.94
N ALA A 42 -11.79 -6.78 -3.16
CA ALA A 42 -11.50 -6.39 -1.78
C ALA A 42 -10.97 -4.94 -1.71
N ALA A 43 -10.02 -4.59 -2.57
CA ALA A 43 -9.46 -3.24 -2.61
C ALA A 43 -10.51 -2.17 -2.96
N SER A 44 -11.48 -2.47 -3.85
CA SER A 44 -12.59 -1.56 -4.15
C SER A 44 -13.51 -1.31 -2.97
N ASN A 45 -13.62 -2.29 -2.06
CA ASN A 45 -14.36 -2.18 -0.81
C ASN A 45 -13.52 -1.57 0.34
N ASN A 46 -12.33 -1.05 0.04
CA ASN A 46 -11.33 -0.59 1.02
C ASN A 46 -10.87 -1.69 2.01
N GLU A 47 -10.89 -2.94 1.57
CA GLU A 47 -10.47 -4.10 2.34
C GLU A 47 -9.27 -4.80 1.69
N GLY A 48 -8.71 -5.78 2.41
CA GLY A 48 -7.60 -6.60 1.90
C GLY A 48 -6.21 -6.11 2.31
N ALA A 49 -5.22 -6.94 2.01
CA ALA A 49 -3.85 -6.73 2.45
C ALA A 49 -3.20 -5.52 1.77
N THR A 50 -3.55 -5.27 0.50
CA THR A 50 -3.08 -4.11 -0.26
C THR A 50 -3.52 -2.79 0.39
N VAL A 51 -4.80 -2.68 0.77
CA VAL A 51 -5.33 -1.46 1.41
C VAL A 51 -4.77 -1.30 2.83
N LYS A 52 -4.67 -2.39 3.59
CA LYS A 52 -4.02 -2.37 4.91
C LYS A 52 -2.59 -1.82 4.83
N LYS A 53 -1.80 -2.22 3.83
CA LYS A 53 -0.44 -1.69 3.64
C LYS A 53 -0.41 -0.20 3.37
N LYS A 54 -1.34 0.30 2.56
CA LYS A 54 -1.52 1.74 2.32
C LYS A 54 -1.80 2.45 3.65
N GLU A 55 -2.79 2.00 4.41
CA GLU A 55 -3.15 2.62 5.68
C GLU A 55 -2.03 2.58 6.72
N ASP A 56 -1.36 1.44 6.89
CA ASP A 56 -0.25 1.31 7.83
C ASP A 56 0.88 2.27 7.47
N THR A 57 1.14 2.48 6.17
CA THR A 57 2.13 3.46 5.69
C THR A 57 1.71 4.89 6.02
N TYR A 58 0.43 5.23 5.85
CA TYR A 58 -0.11 6.55 6.22
C TYR A 58 -0.05 6.79 7.73
N ARG A 59 -0.51 5.83 8.54
CA ARG A 59 -0.47 5.92 10.02
C ARG A 59 0.97 6.06 10.53
N MET A 60 1.91 5.32 9.94
CA MET A 60 3.33 5.43 10.28
C MET A 60 3.93 6.80 9.92
N ALA A 61 3.52 7.37 8.79
CA ALA A 61 3.94 8.71 8.39
C ALA A 61 3.36 9.79 9.33
N GLU A 62 2.10 9.65 9.73
CA GLU A 62 1.44 10.55 10.68
C GLU A 62 2.06 10.49 12.07
N ALA A 63 2.35 9.28 12.57
CA ALA A 63 3.03 9.08 13.86
C ALA A 63 4.43 9.73 13.88
N ASN A 64 5.12 9.76 12.74
CA ASN A 64 6.43 10.39 12.60
C ASN A 64 6.37 11.82 12.03
N ARG A 65 5.18 12.45 11.97
CA ARG A 65 5.01 13.81 11.43
C ARG A 65 5.92 14.82 12.12
N ALA A 66 6.19 14.63 13.41
CA ALA A 66 7.11 15.44 14.17
C ALA A 66 8.51 15.48 13.54
N PHE A 67 8.97 14.42 12.86
CA PHE A 67 10.31 14.33 12.26
C PHE A 67 10.38 14.84 10.81
N ALA A 68 9.29 15.40 10.26
CA ALA A 68 9.26 15.88 8.86
C ALA A 68 10.29 16.99 8.57
N HIS A 69 10.73 17.71 9.59
CA HIS A 69 11.74 18.77 9.48
C HIS A 69 13.17 18.26 9.26
N TYR A 70 13.46 16.98 9.49
CA TYR A 70 14.78 16.36 9.22
C TYR A 70 15.00 16.04 7.73
N LYS A 71 14.10 16.47 6.84
CA LYS A 71 14.19 16.23 5.39
C LYS A 71 15.19 17.18 4.70
N TYR A 72 15.94 17.98 5.47
CA TYR A 72 16.97 18.92 5.00
C TYR A 72 18.21 18.82 5.88
#